data_AF-A0A6L3AAV7-F1
#
_entry.id   AF-A0A6L3AAV7-F1
#
_cell.length_a   1.000
_cell.length_b   1.000
_cell.length_c   1.000
_cell.angle_alpha   90.00
_cell.angle_beta   90.00
_cell.angle_gamma   90.00
#
_symmetry.space_group_name_H-M   'P 1'
#
loop_
_entity.id
_entity.type
_entity.pdbx_description
1 polymer ?
#
loop_
_entity_poly.entity_id
_entity_poly.type
_entity_poly.pdbx_seq_one_letter_code
_entity_poly.pdbx_strand_id
1 'polypeptide(L)'
;ANIDQYGRPICPCNFYPSKDADGTWPEGLYLPREEEAKRRTWICACDEMQIYKYCHCLLFVTEEGLPITEYLPEDHEGREIYGLVKDPTPGQGRGLWHALQKQQGAE
;
A
#
# COMPACT_ATOMS: atom_id res chain seq x y z
N ALA A 1 4.77 -6.97 -16.43
CA ALA A 1 5.69 -7.75 -15.56
C ALA A 1 4.95 -8.41 -14.40
N ASN A 2 4.52 -7.71 -13.34
CA ASN A 2 3.88 -8.36 -12.18
C ASN A 2 2.57 -9.09 -12.52
N ILE A 3 1.69 -8.48 -13.33
CA ILE A 3 0.44 -9.11 -13.76
C ILE A 3 0.72 -10.34 -14.62
N ASP A 4 1.61 -10.22 -15.60
CA ASP A 4 1.90 -11.30 -16.55
C ASP A 4 2.55 -12.51 -15.86
N GLN A 5 3.40 -12.27 -14.85
CA GLN A 5 4.14 -13.32 -14.16
C GLN A 5 3.39 -13.94 -12.98
N TYR A 6 2.64 -13.14 -12.22
CA TYR A 6 2.01 -13.56 -10.96
C TYR A 6 0.48 -13.53 -11.00
N GLY A 7 -0.11 -13.11 -12.12
CA GLY A 7 -1.56 -13.01 -12.32
C GLY A 7 -2.23 -11.84 -11.59
N ARG A 8 -1.49 -11.03 -10.82
CA ARG A 8 -2.04 -9.93 -10.01
C ARG A 8 -1.12 -8.71 -9.98
N PRO A 9 -1.66 -7.49 -9.83
CA PRO A 9 -0.88 -6.26 -9.80
C PRO A 9 -0.26 -6.04 -8.41
N ILE A 10 0.73 -6.87 -8.05
CA ILE A 10 1.53 -6.69 -6.83
C ILE A 10 2.20 -5.32 -6.87
N CYS A 11 2.18 -4.59 -5.76
CA CYS A 11 2.80 -3.29 -5.57
C CYS A 11 4.26 -3.33 -6.07
N PRO A 12 4.66 -2.43 -7.00
CA PRO A 12 6.00 -2.49 -7.56
C PRO A 12 7.08 -1.90 -6.64
N CYS A 13 6.71 -1.03 -5.70
CA CYS A 13 7.67 -0.25 -4.89
C CYS A 13 8.13 -0.93 -3.59
N ASN A 14 7.57 -2.09 -3.22
CA ASN A 14 8.09 -2.85 -2.07
C ASN A 14 9.31 -3.70 -2.42
N PHE A 15 10.12 -4.01 -1.40
CA PHE A 15 11.19 -4.98 -1.50
C PHE A 15 10.65 -6.40 -1.25
N TYR A 16 10.52 -7.19 -2.32
CA TYR A 16 10.16 -8.59 -2.22
C TYR A 16 11.44 -9.43 -2.25
N PRO A 17 11.70 -10.26 -1.22
CA PRO A 17 12.92 -11.04 -1.18
C PRO A 17 12.98 -12.02 -2.36
N SER A 18 14.20 -12.29 -2.79
CA SER A 18 14.55 -13.41 -3.67
C SER A 18 15.59 -14.26 -2.95
N LYS A 19 15.72 -15.52 -3.32
CA LYS A 19 16.77 -16.37 -2.76
C LYS A 19 18.15 -15.81 -3.10
N ASP A 20 19.05 -15.82 -2.14
CA ASP A 20 20.46 -15.48 -2.37
C ASP A 20 21.18 -16.56 -3.19
N ALA A 21 22.48 -16.37 -3.42
CA ALA A 21 23.31 -17.30 -4.20
C ALA A 21 23.36 -18.71 -3.60
N ASP A 22 23.17 -18.85 -2.29
CA ASP A 22 23.18 -20.11 -1.55
C ASP A 22 21.78 -20.74 -1.47
N GLY A 23 20.77 -20.13 -2.10
CA GLY A 23 19.40 -20.61 -2.12
C GLY A 23 18.60 -20.30 -0.85
N THR A 24 19.15 -19.45 0.03
CA THR A 24 18.54 -19.05 1.30
C THR A 24 17.71 -17.79 1.12
N TRP A 25 16.63 -17.65 1.90
CA TRP A 25 15.85 -16.42 1.92
C TRP A 25 16.54 -15.39 2.81
N PRO A 26 16.79 -14.16 2.35
CA PRO A 26 17.27 -13.10 3.22
C PRO A 26 16.24 -12.87 4.35
N GLU A 27 16.74 -12.72 5.57
CA GLU A 27 15.91 -12.42 6.73
C GLU A 27 15.25 -11.04 6.54
N GLY A 28 13.93 -10.96 6.67
CA GLY A 28 13.22 -9.72 6.39
C GLY A 28 11.70 -9.81 6.52
N LEU A 29 11.07 -8.64 6.51
CA LEU A 29 9.65 -8.44 6.83
C LEU A 29 8.66 -8.81 5.70
N TYR A 30 9.12 -8.85 4.46
CA TYR A 30 8.26 -9.08 3.29
C TYR A 30 8.34 -10.52 2.78
N LEU A 31 7.24 -11.01 2.22
CA LEU A 31 7.20 -12.35 1.61
C LEU A 31 7.62 -12.29 0.13
N PRO A 32 8.07 -13.42 -0.45
CA PRO A 32 8.36 -13.50 -1.88
C PRO A 32 7.12 -13.15 -2.72
N ARG A 33 7.32 -12.67 -3.95
CA ARG A 33 6.23 -12.21 -4.82
C ARG A 33 5.16 -13.27 -5.04
N GLU A 34 5.56 -14.53 -5.16
CA GLU A 34 4.68 -15.67 -5.35
C GLU A 34 3.70 -15.87 -4.17
N GLU A 35 4.16 -15.57 -2.96
CA GLU A 35 3.33 -15.65 -1.75
C GLU A 35 2.50 -14.37 -1.55
N GLU A 36 3.06 -13.20 -1.88
CA GLU A 36 2.33 -11.94 -1.81
C GLU A 36 1.18 -11.84 -2.81
N ALA A 37 1.32 -12.46 -3.99
CA ALA A 37 0.26 -12.57 -4.98
C ALA A 37 -1.02 -13.21 -4.40
N LYS A 38 -0.86 -14.14 -3.44
CA LYS A 38 -1.98 -14.85 -2.80
C LYS A 38 -2.67 -14.00 -1.73
N ARG A 39 -2.01 -12.94 -1.24
CA ARG A 39 -2.52 -12.03 -0.21
C ARG A 39 -3.14 -10.79 -0.86
N ARG A 40 -3.93 -10.04 -0.09
CA ARG A 40 -4.57 -8.80 -0.57
C ARG A 40 -3.74 -7.55 -0.28
N THR A 41 -2.91 -7.63 0.76
CA THR A 41 -2.23 -6.49 1.40
C THR A 41 -1.51 -5.58 0.40
N TRP A 42 -0.72 -6.18 -0.50
CA TRP A 42 0.10 -5.42 -1.45
C TRP A 42 -0.42 -5.47 -2.89
N ILE A 43 -1.66 -5.87 -3.13
CA ILE A 43 -2.25 -5.85 -4.48
C ILE A 43 -2.80 -4.46 -4.76
N CYS A 44 -2.36 -3.82 -5.85
CA CYS A 44 -2.80 -2.48 -6.22
C CYS A 44 -4.32 -2.44 -6.47
N ALA A 45 -5.08 -1.49 -5.92
CA ALA A 45 -4.71 -0.53 -4.87
C ALA A 45 -4.54 -1.25 -3.52
N CYS A 46 -3.34 -1.15 -2.93
CA CYS A 46 -2.94 -1.86 -1.71
C CYS A 46 -3.75 -1.40 -0.49
N ASP A 47 -3.63 -2.13 0.62
CA ASP A 47 -4.40 -1.84 1.83
C ASP A 47 -4.11 -0.43 2.36
N GLU A 48 -2.87 0.05 2.32
CA GLU A 48 -2.53 1.43 2.70
C GLU A 48 -3.27 2.46 1.84
N MET A 49 -3.34 2.25 0.53
CA MET A 49 -4.12 3.12 -0.36
C MET A 49 -5.62 3.03 -0.04
N GLN A 50 -6.13 1.84 0.26
CA GLN A 50 -7.55 1.66 0.57
C GLN A 50 -7.95 2.02 2.01
N ILE A 51 -7.00 2.25 2.90
CA ILE A 51 -7.24 2.67 4.29
C ILE A 51 -6.93 4.16 4.46
N TYR A 52 -5.77 4.60 3.98
CA TYR A 52 -5.23 5.94 4.21
C TYR A 52 -5.16 6.81 2.95
N LYS A 53 -5.49 6.27 1.78
CA LYS A 53 -5.35 6.97 0.49
C LYS A 53 -3.91 7.39 0.17
N TYR A 54 -2.95 6.75 0.83
CA TYR A 54 -1.52 6.95 0.63
C TYR A 54 -0.99 5.95 -0.40
N CYS A 55 -0.27 6.43 -1.41
CA CYS A 55 0.38 5.60 -2.41
C CYS A 55 1.89 5.84 -2.40
N HIS A 56 2.64 4.93 -1.78
CA HIS A 56 4.11 5.00 -1.75
C HIS A 56 4.72 5.03 -3.17
N CYS A 57 4.10 4.35 -4.13
CA CYS A 57 4.59 4.33 -5.51
C CYS A 57 4.30 5.63 -6.30
N LEU A 58 3.62 6.61 -5.69
CA LEU A 58 3.23 7.89 -6.32
C LEU A 58 2.39 7.73 -7.60
N LEU A 59 1.66 6.62 -7.73
CA LEU A 59 0.72 6.42 -8.83
C LEU A 59 -0.59 7.19 -8.60
N PHE A 60 -1.03 7.27 -7.35
CA PHE A 60 -2.19 8.06 -6.94
C PHE A 60 -1.71 9.23 -6.09
N VAL A 61 -1.77 10.44 -6.66
CA VAL A 61 -1.22 11.68 -6.11
C VAL A 61 -2.20 12.84 -6.34
N THR A 62 -1.95 13.98 -5.70
CA THR A 62 -2.64 15.25 -5.98
C THR A 62 -2.26 15.81 -7.36
N GLU A 63 -2.90 16.88 -7.79
CA GLU A 63 -2.56 17.57 -9.06
C GLU A 63 -1.12 18.10 -9.06
N GLU A 64 -0.57 18.43 -7.88
CA GLU A 64 0.81 18.86 -7.67
C GLU A 64 1.81 17.68 -7.63
N GLY A 65 1.32 16.44 -7.75
CA GLY A 65 2.15 15.24 -7.75
C GLY A 65 2.56 14.76 -6.35
N LEU A 66 1.91 15.23 -5.28
CA LEU A 66 2.20 14.82 -3.91
C LEU A 66 1.31 13.65 -3.45
N PRO A 67 1.81 12.71 -2.64
CA PRO A 67 0.97 11.69 -2.05
C PRO A 67 0.05 12.30 -0.99
N ILE A 68 -1.16 11.76 -0.85
CA ILE A 68 -2.09 12.17 0.22
C ILE A 68 -1.63 11.54 1.54
N THR A 69 -1.40 12.36 2.56
CA THR A 69 -0.92 11.93 3.89
C THR A 69 -1.91 12.26 5.01
N GLU A 70 -3.05 12.90 4.68
CA GLU A 70 -4.06 13.35 5.64
C GLU A 70 -4.57 12.26 6.57
N TYR A 71 -4.67 11.01 6.12
CA TYR A 71 -5.23 9.94 6.93
C TYR A 71 -4.19 9.05 7.59
N LEU A 72 -2.90 9.24 7.28
CA LEU A 72 -1.82 8.50 7.93
C LEU A 72 -1.71 8.83 9.43
N PRO A 73 -1.22 7.88 10.26
CA PRO A 73 -0.77 8.18 11.62
C PRO A 73 0.25 9.32 11.65
N GLU A 74 0.30 10.07 12.76
CA GLU A 74 1.20 11.22 12.90
C GLU A 74 2.68 10.86 12.83
N ASP A 75 3.04 9.66 13.29
CA ASP A 75 4.38 9.08 13.33
C ASP A 75 4.72 8.25 12.07
N HIS A 76 3.89 8.33 11.03
CA HIS A 76 4.13 7.58 9.79
C HIS A 76 5.17 8.27 8.91
N GLU A 77 6.13 7.50 8.35
CA GLU A 77 7.24 8.03 7.52
C GLU A 77 6.77 8.97 6.39
N GLY A 78 5.65 8.65 5.74
CA GLY A 78 5.07 9.49 4.69
C GLY A 78 4.70 10.91 5.16
N ARG A 79 4.23 11.07 6.41
CA ARG A 79 3.98 12.39 6.99
C ARG A 79 5.26 13.11 7.39
N GLU A 80 6.28 12.38 7.85
CA GLU A 80 7.59 12.97 8.15
C GLU A 80 8.25 13.53 6.88
N ILE A 81 8.15 12.82 5.76
CA ILE A 81 8.77 13.18 4.48
C ILE A 81 7.99 14.29 3.76
N TYR A 82 6.66 14.15 3.64
CA TYR A 82 5.85 15.04 2.80
C TYR A 82 5.04 16.08 3.60
N GLY A 83 5.06 16.02 4.93
CA GLY A 83 4.19 16.82 5.77
C GLY A 83 2.72 16.38 5.66
N LEU A 84 1.81 17.28 6.04
CA LEU A 84 0.36 17.06 5.93
C LEU A 84 -0.15 17.52 4.56
N VAL A 85 -0.38 16.55 3.66
CA VAL A 85 -0.98 16.76 2.34
C VAL A 85 -2.45 16.34 2.40
N LYS A 86 -3.34 17.32 2.16
CA LYS A 86 -4.79 17.15 2.24
C LYS A 86 -5.34 16.32 1.07
N ASP A 87 -6.39 15.55 1.34
CA ASP A 87 -7.12 14.83 0.30
C ASP A 87 -8.00 15.80 -0.51
N PRO A 88 -7.75 15.99 -1.82
CA PRO A 88 -8.60 16.83 -2.66
C PRO A 88 -10.00 16.24 -2.90
N THR A 89 -10.20 14.94 -2.64
CA THR A 89 -11.44 14.21 -2.94
C THR A 89 -11.89 13.33 -1.76
N PRO A 90 -12.23 13.90 -0.59
CA PRO A 90 -12.51 13.16 0.65
C PRO A 90 -13.71 12.20 0.57
N GLY A 91 -14.62 12.39 -0.39
CA GLY A 91 -15.76 11.51 -0.64
C GLY A 91 -15.45 10.30 -1.54
N GLN A 92 -14.20 10.10 -1.96
CA GLN A 92 -13.80 9.05 -2.91
C GLN A 92 -12.68 8.17 -2.37
N GLY A 93 -12.72 6.88 -2.72
CA GLY A 93 -11.71 5.91 -2.36
C GLY A 93 -11.92 5.33 -0.96
N ARG A 94 -10.80 4.97 -0.30
CA ARG A 94 -10.78 4.46 1.08
C ARG A 94 -11.76 3.31 1.40
N GLY A 95 -12.04 2.45 0.41
CA GLY A 95 -13.07 1.41 0.52
C GLY A 95 -12.84 0.41 1.67
N LEU A 96 -11.58 0.04 1.92
CA LEU A 96 -11.23 -0.85 3.03
C LEU A 96 -11.44 -0.17 4.39
N TRP A 97 -11.10 1.12 4.52
CA TRP A 97 -11.42 1.88 5.74
C TRP A 97 -12.93 1.87 6.03
N HIS A 98 -13.76 2.15 5.03
CA HIS A 98 -15.23 2.14 5.19
C HIS A 98 -15.75 0.76 5.63
N ALA A 99 -15.21 -0.32 5.06
CA ALA A 99 -15.58 -1.68 5.43
C ALA A 99 -15.19 -2.00 6.89
N LEU A 100 -13.98 -1.60 7.33
CA LEU A 100 -13.49 -1.80 8.69
C LEU A 100 -14.33 -1.02 9.72
N GLN A 101 -14.68 0.23 9.41
CA GLN A 101 -15.55 1.03 10.28
C GLN A 101 -16.93 0.38 10.45
N LYS A 102 -17.49 -0.17 9.36
CA LYS A 102 -18.77 -0.89 9.42
C LYS A 102 -18.69 -2.14 10.30
N GLN A 103 -17.58 -2.87 10.27
CA GLN A 103 -17.38 -4.04 11.14
C GLN A 103 -17.26 -3.65 12.62
N GLN A 104 -16.57 -2.54 12.91
CA GLN A 104 -16.40 -2.04 14.28
C GLN A 104 -17.70 -1.49 14.88
N GLY A 105 -18.60 -0.94 14.06
CA GLY A 105 -19.90 -0.44 14.50
C GLY A 105 -21.04 -1.46 14.46
N ALA A 106 -20.76 -2.75 14.20
CA ALA A 106 -21.76 -3.81 14.11
C ALA A 106 -21.97 -4.59 15.42
N GLU A 107 -21.61 -3.99 16.57
CA GLU A 107 -21.96 -4.46 17.93
C GLU A 107 -23.38 -4.04 18.34
#